data_AF-A0A6L9FJP6-F1
#
_entry.id   AF-A0A6L9FJP6-F1
#
_cell.length_a   1.000
_cell.length_b   1.000
_cell.length_c   1.000
_cell.angle_alpha   90.00
_cell.angle_beta   90.00
_cell.angle_gamma   90.00
#
_symmetry.space_group_name_H-M   'P 1'
#
loop_
_entity.id
_entity.type
_entity.pdbx_description
1 polymer ?
#
loop_
_entity_poly.entity_id
_entity_poly.type
_entity_poly.pdbx_seq_one_letter_code
_entity_poly.pdbx_strand_id
1 'polypeptide(L)'
;MELDRTTYYDLIHHGVTSLLAERFGHHTDVDYHHYLSLTTGKSCCFAMSDEELRSVVDELKNEGYLEDIKRPLGLNSSSACQ
;
A
#
# COMPACT_ATOMS: atom_id res chain seq x y z
N MET A 1 -4.26 5.16 -20.67
CA MET A 1 -3.10 5.40 -19.80
C MET A 1 -2.80 4.08 -19.10
N GLU A 2 -1.65 3.49 -19.36
CA GLU A 2 -1.17 2.36 -18.57
C GLU A 2 -0.97 2.84 -17.12
N LEU A 3 -1.52 2.09 -16.18
CA LEU A 3 -1.31 2.35 -14.76
C LEU A 3 0.08 1.82 -14.40
N ASP A 4 0.94 2.69 -13.88
CA ASP A 4 2.25 2.27 -13.39
C ASP A 4 2.06 1.51 -12.07
N ARG A 5 1.77 0.21 -12.18
CA ARG A 5 1.45 -0.66 -11.04
C ARG A 5 2.54 -0.66 -10.00
N THR A 6 3.80 -0.56 -10.42
CA THR A 6 4.96 -0.46 -9.54
C THR A 6 4.83 0.74 -8.59
N THR A 7 4.56 1.93 -9.14
CA THR A 7 4.32 3.13 -8.33
C THR A 7 3.16 2.90 -7.36
N TYR A 8 2.04 2.32 -7.80
CA TYR A 8 0.91 2.04 -6.92
C TYR A 8 1.25 1.04 -5.82
N TYR A 9 2.06 0.02 -6.10
CA TYR A 9 2.51 -0.91 -5.07
C TYR A 9 3.33 -0.19 -4.00
N ASP A 10 4.28 0.66 -4.39
CA ASP A 10 5.08 1.46 -3.46
C ASP A 10 4.20 2.39 -2.61
N LEU A 11 3.21 3.04 -3.24
CA LEU A 11 2.23 3.88 -2.53
C LEU A 11 1.47 3.06 -1.47
N ILE A 12 0.92 1.91 -1.86
CA ILE A 12 0.12 1.06 -0.95
C ILE A 12 1.00 0.53 0.19
N HIS A 13 2.20 0.04 -0.11
CA HIS A 13 3.13 -0.42 0.92
C HIS A 13 3.42 0.69 1.92
N HIS A 14 3.80 1.88 1.44
CA HIS A 14 4.12 3.00 2.31
C HIS A 14 2.91 3.44 3.15
N GLY A 15 1.74 3.59 2.54
CA GLY A 15 0.54 4.06 3.21
C GLY A 15 0.01 3.06 4.23
N VAL A 16 -0.08 1.77 3.90
CA VAL A 16 -0.52 0.73 4.84
C VAL A 16 0.49 0.56 5.98
N THR A 17 1.79 0.56 5.69
CA THR A 17 2.82 0.51 6.74
C THR A 17 2.70 1.70 7.69
N SER A 18 2.47 2.91 7.16
CA SER A 18 2.30 4.12 7.96
C SER A 18 1.01 4.08 8.79
N LEU A 19 -0.10 3.65 8.20
CA LEU A 19 -1.38 3.46 8.88
C LEU A 19 -1.25 2.46 10.04
N LEU A 20 -0.63 1.31 9.80
CA LEU A 20 -0.43 0.29 10.82
C LEU A 20 0.51 0.77 11.92
N ALA A 21 1.62 1.40 11.55
CA ALA A 21 2.55 1.99 12.51
C ALA A 21 1.89 3.08 13.36
N GLU A 22 1.01 3.90 12.80
CA GLU A 22 0.31 4.95 13.53
C GLU A 22 -0.79 4.38 14.45
N ARG A 23 -1.59 3.41 13.96
CA ARG A 23 -2.68 2.81 14.75
C ARG A 23 -2.19 1.84 15.82
N PHE A 24 -1.19 1.02 15.52
CA PHE A 24 -0.72 -0.07 16.38
C PHE A 24 0.67 0.18 16.98
N GLY A 25 1.38 1.23 16.57
CA GLY A 25 2.76 1.51 16.99
C GLY A 25 3.81 0.60 16.33
N HIS A 26 3.37 -0.39 15.55
CA HIS A 26 4.21 -1.35 14.83
C HIS A 26 3.43 -1.88 13.63
N HIS A 27 4.15 -2.43 12.65
CA HIS A 27 3.55 -3.14 11.53
C HIS A 27 4.20 -4.51 11.40
N THR A 28 3.39 -5.54 11.17
CA THR A 28 3.88 -6.85 10.76
C THR A 28 3.40 -7.17 9.35
N ASP A 29 4.07 -8.09 8.70
CA ASP A 29 3.69 -8.60 7.38
C ASP A 29 2.28 -9.22 7.39
N VAL A 30 1.92 -9.87 8.51
CA VAL A 30 0.57 -10.42 8.73
C VAL A 30 -0.47 -9.31 8.78
N ASP A 31 -0.21 -8.22 9.50
CA ASP A 31 -1.13 -7.08 9.58
C ASP A 31 -1.32 -6.42 8.21
N TYR A 32 -0.24 -6.31 7.43
CA TYR A 32 -0.31 -5.81 6.05
C TYR A 32 -1.19 -6.70 5.17
N HIS A 33 -0.92 -8.00 5.13
CA HIS A 33 -1.71 -8.96 4.36
C HIS A 33 -3.17 -9.02 4.82
N HIS A 34 -3.42 -8.90 6.12
CA HIS A 34 -4.76 -8.88 6.68
C HIS A 34 -5.50 -7.61 6.28
N TYR A 35 -4.86 -6.44 6.36
CA TYR A 35 -5.45 -5.18 5.89
C TYR A 35 -5.85 -5.28 4.41
N LEU A 36 -4.93 -5.71 3.55
CA LEU A 36 -5.22 -5.88 2.13
C LEU A 36 -6.34 -6.89 1.88
N SER A 37 -6.38 -7.97 2.66
CA SER A 37 -7.44 -8.98 2.57
C SER A 37 -8.80 -8.41 2.98
N LEU A 38 -8.85 -7.54 4.00
CA LEU A 38 -10.07 -6.87 4.44
C LEU A 38 -10.58 -5.85 3.42
N THR A 39 -9.67 -5.07 2.83
CA THR A 39 -10.05 -4.02 1.87
C THR A 39 -10.35 -4.56 0.48
N THR A 40 -9.55 -5.53 -0.01
CA THR A 40 -9.58 -5.98 -1.42
C THR A 40 -9.92 -7.47 -1.60
N GLY A 41 -10.06 -8.21 -0.50
CA GLY A 41 -10.20 -9.67 -0.52
C GLY A 41 -8.91 -10.42 -0.86
N LYS A 42 -7.77 -9.73 -1.00
CA LYS A 42 -6.50 -10.33 -1.43
C LYS A 42 -5.39 -10.06 -0.44
N SER A 43 -4.55 -11.07 -0.22
CA SER A 43 -3.40 -10.93 0.65
C SER A 43 -2.32 -10.02 0.04
N CYS A 44 -2.19 -9.94 -1.28
CA CYS A 44 -1.06 -9.26 -1.93
C CYS A 44 -1.50 -8.19 -2.92
N CYS A 45 -0.79 -7.05 -2.95
CA CYS A 45 -0.98 -5.97 -3.91
C CYS A 45 -0.76 -6.42 -5.36
N PHE A 46 0.14 -7.38 -5.59
CA PHE A 46 0.37 -7.95 -6.92
C PHE A 46 -0.85 -8.68 -7.51
N ALA A 47 -1.71 -9.23 -6.65
CA ALA A 47 -2.93 -9.92 -7.08
C ALA A 47 -4.09 -8.94 -7.34
N MET A 48 -3.92 -7.64 -7.04
CA MET A 48 -4.97 -6.63 -7.18
C MET A 48 -5.15 -6.16 -8.61
N SER A 49 -6.39 -5.81 -8.95
CA SER A 49 -6.74 -5.15 -10.21
C SER A 49 -6.38 -3.67 -10.14
N ASP A 50 -6.28 -3.00 -11.29
CA ASP A 50 -5.98 -1.56 -11.35
C ASP A 50 -7.01 -0.70 -10.60
N GLU A 51 -8.27 -1.13 -10.56
CA GLU A 51 -9.35 -0.51 -9.77
C GLU A 51 -9.12 -0.63 -8.26
N GLU A 52 -8.75 -1.83 -7.79
CA GLU A 52 -8.46 -2.11 -6.39
C GLU A 52 -7.24 -1.30 -5.91
N LEU A 53 -6.18 -1.26 -6.72
CA LEU A 53 -4.98 -0.47 -6.42
C LEU A 53 -5.33 1.01 -6.26
N ARG A 54 -6.17 1.55 -7.15
CA ARG A 54 -6.64 2.94 -7.05
C ARG A 54 -7.49 3.17 -5.82
N SER A 55 -8.40 2.26 -5.50
CA SER A 55 -9.29 2.39 -4.35
C SER A 55 -8.48 2.44 -3.05
N VAL A 56 -7.53 1.52 -2.86
CA VAL A 56 -6.68 1.48 -1.67
C VAL A 56 -5.82 2.74 -1.56
N VAL A 57 -5.21 3.18 -2.66
CA VAL A 57 -4.43 4.43 -2.68
C VAL A 57 -5.31 5.64 -2.37
N ASP A 58 -6.52 5.70 -2.90
CA ASP A 58 -7.44 6.81 -2.66
C ASP A 58 -7.87 6.87 -1.19
N GLU A 59 -8.18 5.72 -0.57
CA GLU A 59 -8.49 5.66 0.86
C GLU A 59 -7.31 6.12 1.72
N LEU A 60 -6.12 5.57 1.49
CA LEU A 60 -4.91 5.95 2.22
C LEU A 60 -4.58 7.44 2.06
N LYS A 61 -4.81 7.99 0.86
CA LYS A 61 -4.63 9.41 0.59
C LYS A 61 -5.67 10.26 1.32
N ASN A 62 -6.94 9.84 1.32
CA ASN A 62 -8.02 10.53 1.99
C ASN A 62 -7.85 10.51 3.52
N GLU A 63 -7.24 9.45 4.07
CA GLU A 63 -6.86 9.37 5.48
C GLU A 63 -5.57 10.16 5.81
N GLY A 64 -4.84 10.66 4.81
CA GLY A 64 -3.62 11.47 5.01
C GLY A 64 -2.31 10.68 5.03
N TYR A 65 -2.34 9.37 4.76
CA TYR A 65 -1.16 8.48 4.81
C TYR A 65 -0.25 8.56 3.58
N LEU A 66 -0.66 9.28 2.52
CA LEU A 66 0.09 9.37 1.25
C LEU A 66 0.49 10.80 0.82
N GLU A 67 0.31 11.80 1.68
CA GLU A 67 0.41 13.22 1.28
C GLU A 67 1.82 13.70 0.87
N ASP A 68 2.91 12.94 1.13
CA ASP A 68 4.30 13.40 0.90
C ASP A 68 5.07 12.70 -0.25
N ILE A 69 4.41 11.95 -1.14
CA ILE A 69 5.14 11.16 -2.18
C ILE A 69 5.55 12.02 -3.39
N LYS A 70 5.82 13.32 -3.15
CA LYS A 70 6.51 14.21 -4.10
C LYS A 70 8.03 14.05 -4.06
N ARG A 71 8.59 13.24 -3.15
CA ARG A 71 9.98 12.82 -3.21
C ARG A 71 10.09 11.48 -3.94
N PRO A 72 10.94 11.34 -4.96
CA PRO A 72 11.29 10.02 -5.48
C PRO A 72 11.92 9.24 -4.34
N LEU A 73 11.16 8.33 -3.74
CA LEU A 73 11.65 7.40 -2.73
C LEU A 73 12.69 6.54 -3.44
N GLY A 74 13.97 6.87 -3.25
CA GLY A 74 15.11 6.05 -3.66
C GLY A 74 15.24 4.83 -2.76
N LEU A 75 14.19 4.01 -2.66
CA LEU A 75 14.16 2.85 -1.78
C LEU A 75 13.93 1.59 -2.60
N ASN A 76 14.90 0.70 -2.46
CA ASN A 76 14.92 -0.66 -2.98
C ASN A 76 13.57 -1.34 -2.77
N SER A 77 12.96 -1.74 -3.87
CA SER A 77 11.84 -2.66 -3.99
C SER A 77 12.00 -3.83 -3.02
N SER A 78 11.37 -3.72 -1.86
CA SER A 78 11.39 -4.75 -0.83
C SER A 78 10.23 -5.68 -1.13
N SER A 79 10.60 -6.85 -1.66
CA SER A 79 9.74 -7.99 -1.97
C SER A 79 9.02 -8.49 -0.72
N ALA A 80 7.87 -7.92 -0.39
CA ALA A 80 6.97 -8.34 0.70
C ALA A 80 5.86 -9.29 0.20
N CYS A 81 6.13 -10.06 -0.87
CA CYS A 81 5.27 -11.14 -1.35
C CYS A 81 6.18 -12.32 -1.70
N GLN A 82 6.73 -12.99 -0.68
CA GLN A 82 7.36 -14.30 -0.83
C GLN A 82 6.66 -15.30 0.10
#